data_AF-A0AAC9RJI0-F1
#
_entry.id   AF-A0AAC9RJI0-F1
#
_cell.length_a   1.000
_cell.length_b   1.000
_cell.length_c   1.000
_cell.angle_alpha   90.00
_cell.angle_beta   90.00
_cell.angle_gamma   90.00
#
_symmetry.space_group_name_H-M   'P 1'
#
loop_
_entity.id
_entity.type
_entity.pdbx_description
1 polymer ?
#
loop_
_entity_poly.entity_id
_entity_poly.type
_entity_poly.pdbx_seq_one_letter_code
_entity_poly.pdbx_strand_id
1 'polypeptide(L)'
;MVLEGNRRVSACQLLLSPHLTPPGYKIPSIKNKTKNSIQQIDVDIASSRMEAQSSLASKHIDGIKKWSTLSKQKFYANSFDGGKSIDFISDVTGTSKPKIKTGIIEYKLLNYAFNLNVWTEDELIEYLDLQKLKPTPFLRVFTTKSEFFQLTAKDLLKLSSDDITLAPTSDLPKPIFDEAIHLIAKGAFVDESFNTRNTIDDVPGVIDLLSPIYLANNQSSKIDTVEFDDFNANDNFDEKISNECKIAISSSNDNTITSNTTKFEDSSSNNNNAKKSEKHQNPNPSLPTKSVPFKGCNFFENLTWSQVDVQITENHGLILIAQEIVNISKNSAYKRYPISATILMRALLEQTMIYHLRYVSLYDKLLNGNNVSGQ
;
A
#
# COMPACT_ATOMS: atom_id res chain seq x y z
N MET A 1 -21.43 12.40 -6.76
CA MET A 1 -20.73 11.59 -5.72
C MET A 1 -19.36 12.23 -5.48
N VAL A 2 -18.94 12.39 -4.22
CA VAL A 2 -17.70 13.09 -3.86
C VAL A 2 -16.53 12.11 -3.81
N LEU A 3 -15.47 12.37 -4.59
CA LEU A 3 -14.36 11.43 -4.78
C LEU A 3 -13.12 11.81 -3.96
N GLU A 4 -12.66 13.06 -4.04
CA GLU A 4 -11.71 13.64 -3.07
C GLU A 4 -12.45 14.63 -2.15
N GLY A 5 -11.85 15.00 -1.01
CA GLY A 5 -12.37 16.08 -0.18
C GLY A 5 -13.62 15.78 0.67
N ASN A 6 -14.09 14.53 0.74
CA ASN A 6 -15.28 14.11 1.53
C ASN A 6 -15.40 14.79 2.92
N ARG A 7 -14.31 14.85 3.71
CA ARG A 7 -14.30 15.52 5.03
C ARG A 7 -14.63 17.03 4.99
N ARG A 8 -14.29 17.73 3.90
CA ARG A 8 -14.65 19.14 3.68
C ARG A 8 -16.16 19.27 3.45
N VAL A 9 -16.70 18.45 2.55
CA VAL A 9 -18.14 18.43 2.23
C VAL A 9 -18.98 18.06 3.45
N SER A 10 -18.60 17.02 4.22
CA SER A 10 -19.31 16.66 5.46
C SER A 10 -19.26 17.75 6.52
N ALA A 11 -18.17 18.52 6.61
CA ALA A 11 -18.09 19.68 7.52
C ALA A 11 -19.06 20.80 7.08
N CYS A 12 -19.12 21.12 5.78
CA CYS A 12 -20.12 22.06 5.26
C CYS A 12 -21.56 21.58 5.50
N GLN A 13 -21.85 20.28 5.29
CA GLN A 13 -23.16 19.69 5.56
C GLN A 13 -23.56 19.80 7.04
N LEU A 14 -22.66 19.50 7.99
CA LEU A 14 -22.92 19.65 9.44
C LEU A 14 -23.15 21.11 9.85
N LEU A 15 -22.46 22.06 9.23
CA LEU A 15 -22.61 23.50 9.51
C LEU A 15 -23.90 24.09 8.89
N LEU A 16 -24.35 23.56 7.75
CA LEU A 16 -25.63 23.92 7.11
C LEU A 16 -26.84 23.29 7.80
N SER A 17 -26.69 22.03 8.21
CA SER A 17 -27.75 21.16 8.76
C SER A 17 -27.30 20.53 10.10
N PRO A 18 -27.31 21.29 11.22
CA PRO A 18 -26.83 20.78 12.51
C PRO A 18 -27.58 19.57 13.05
N HIS A 19 -28.78 19.25 12.56
CA HIS A 19 -29.52 18.04 12.92
C HIS A 19 -28.85 16.73 12.45
N LEU A 20 -27.89 16.80 11.53
CA LEU A 20 -27.06 15.67 11.10
C LEU A 20 -25.91 15.35 12.08
N THR A 21 -25.78 16.13 13.16
CA THR A 21 -24.74 15.94 14.18
C THR A 21 -25.06 14.72 15.05
N PRO A 22 -24.13 13.76 15.22
CA PRO A 22 -24.33 12.65 16.14
C PRO A 22 -24.52 13.10 17.59
N PRO A 23 -25.29 12.36 18.42
CA PRO A 23 -25.48 12.69 19.83
C PRO A 23 -24.15 12.91 20.59
N GLY A 24 -24.16 13.88 21.51
CA GLY A 24 -22.99 14.26 22.31
C GLY A 24 -22.08 15.32 21.69
N TYR A 25 -22.11 15.52 20.36
CA TYR A 25 -21.32 16.56 19.69
C TYR A 25 -22.09 17.89 19.60
N LYS A 26 -21.36 19.01 19.69
CA LYS A 26 -21.92 20.38 19.54
C LYS A 26 -21.23 21.10 18.39
N ILE A 27 -21.96 21.32 17.29
CA ILE A 27 -21.52 22.15 16.17
C ILE A 27 -21.82 23.63 16.50
N PRO A 28 -20.88 24.57 16.29
CA PRO A 28 -21.12 25.99 16.55
C PRO A 28 -22.08 26.60 15.52
N SER A 29 -22.96 27.51 15.98
CA SER A 29 -23.85 28.25 15.09
C SER A 29 -23.05 29.21 14.20
N ILE A 30 -23.26 29.12 12.88
CA ILE A 30 -22.62 30.00 11.89
C ILE A 30 -23.45 31.26 11.60
N LYS A 31 -22.78 32.32 11.11
CA LYS A 31 -23.45 33.55 10.64
C LYS A 31 -24.02 33.36 9.24
N ASN A 32 -25.08 34.10 8.89
CA ASN A 32 -25.72 34.02 7.57
C ASN A 32 -24.73 34.23 6.40
N LYS A 33 -23.74 35.14 6.52
CA LYS A 33 -22.67 35.29 5.51
C LYS A 33 -21.95 33.95 5.27
N THR A 34 -21.49 33.29 6.32
CA THR A 34 -20.84 31.97 6.25
C THR A 34 -21.78 30.92 5.69
N LYS A 35 -23.07 30.92 6.09
CA LYS A 35 -24.07 29.97 5.59
C LYS A 35 -24.22 30.06 4.08
N ASN A 36 -24.35 31.27 3.54
CA ASN A 36 -24.45 31.50 2.11
C ASN A 36 -23.15 31.09 1.38
N SER A 37 -21.98 31.43 1.93
CA SER A 37 -20.67 31.07 1.36
C SER A 37 -20.32 29.58 1.40
N ILE A 38 -21.12 28.71 2.03
CA ILE A 38 -20.93 27.25 2.01
C ILE A 38 -22.13 26.48 1.43
N GLN A 39 -23.19 27.17 0.98
CA GLN A 39 -24.31 26.56 0.24
C GLN A 39 -23.90 26.08 -1.15
N GLN A 40 -22.90 26.75 -1.74
CA GLN A 40 -22.23 26.35 -2.97
C GLN A 40 -20.73 26.28 -2.68
N ILE A 41 -20.03 25.36 -3.34
CA ILE A 41 -18.58 25.17 -3.24
C ILE A 41 -18.03 24.83 -4.63
N ASP A 42 -16.84 25.32 -4.93
CA ASP A 42 -16.15 25.00 -6.19
C ASP A 42 -15.71 23.52 -6.18
N VAL A 43 -15.92 22.82 -7.30
CA VAL A 43 -15.63 21.40 -7.45
C VAL A 43 -15.13 21.07 -8.86
N ASP A 44 -14.09 20.25 -8.95
CA ASP A 44 -13.65 19.65 -10.21
C ASP A 44 -14.61 18.49 -10.57
N ILE A 45 -15.20 18.53 -11.75
CA ILE A 45 -16.09 17.48 -12.26
C ILE A 45 -15.28 16.59 -13.21
N ALA A 46 -14.96 15.36 -12.76
CA ALA A 46 -14.41 14.34 -13.64
C ALA A 46 -15.49 13.76 -14.55
N SER A 47 -15.16 13.59 -15.84
CA SER A 47 -16.03 13.05 -16.89
C SER A 47 -16.45 11.61 -16.62
N SER A 48 -15.60 10.83 -15.91
CA SER A 48 -15.92 9.47 -15.48
C SER A 48 -15.35 9.12 -14.11
N ARG A 49 -15.95 8.09 -13.47
CA ARG A 49 -15.41 7.48 -12.25
C ARG A 49 -13.97 6.98 -12.45
N MET A 50 -13.68 6.42 -13.63
CA MET A 50 -12.40 5.79 -13.95
C MET A 50 -11.27 6.83 -14.09
N GLU A 51 -11.53 7.93 -14.78
CA GLU A 51 -10.64 9.09 -14.89
C GLU A 51 -10.24 9.64 -13.51
N ALA A 52 -11.23 9.88 -12.64
CA ALA A 52 -10.97 10.29 -11.28
C ALA A 52 -10.18 9.25 -10.47
N GLN A 53 -10.47 7.95 -10.67
CA GLN A 53 -9.71 6.88 -10.01
C GLN A 53 -8.25 6.83 -10.46
N SER A 54 -7.92 7.09 -11.74
CA SER A 54 -6.53 7.22 -12.20
C SER A 54 -5.81 8.40 -11.53
N SER A 55 -6.45 9.58 -11.51
CA SER A 55 -5.89 10.80 -10.88
C SER A 55 -5.80 10.73 -9.35
N LEU A 56 -6.52 9.79 -8.72
CA LEU A 56 -6.39 9.45 -7.31
C LEU A 56 -5.33 8.36 -7.07
N ALA A 57 -5.18 7.39 -7.98
CA ALA A 57 -4.26 6.26 -7.83
C ALA A 57 -2.80 6.72 -7.77
N SER A 58 -2.37 7.58 -8.70
CA SER A 58 -1.00 8.13 -8.71
C SER A 58 -0.62 8.81 -7.38
N LYS A 59 -1.54 9.63 -6.82
CA LYS A 59 -1.38 10.29 -5.51
C LYS A 59 -1.29 9.31 -4.33
N HIS A 60 -1.92 8.13 -4.42
CA HIS A 60 -2.09 7.19 -3.30
C HIS A 60 -1.25 5.92 -3.36
N ILE A 61 -0.64 5.59 -4.50
CA ILE A 61 0.20 4.40 -4.63
C ILE A 61 1.56 4.63 -3.95
N ASP A 62 2.15 5.82 -4.06
CA ASP A 62 3.41 6.19 -3.41
C ASP A 62 3.36 7.41 -2.48
N GLY A 63 2.21 8.08 -2.34
CA GLY A 63 2.02 9.18 -1.39
C GLY A 63 2.15 8.80 0.10
N ILE A 64 2.17 9.82 0.96
CA ILE A 64 2.46 9.74 2.41
C ILE A 64 1.62 8.67 3.15
N LYS A 65 0.37 8.45 2.72
CA LYS A 65 -0.44 7.30 3.15
C LYS A 65 -0.71 6.39 1.94
N LYS A 66 0.19 5.44 1.72
CA LYS A 66 0.11 4.44 0.65
C LYS A 66 -1.15 3.57 0.81
N TRP A 67 -1.77 3.21 -0.31
CA TRP A 67 -2.82 2.18 -0.35
C TRP A 67 -2.31 0.82 0.15
N SER A 68 -3.21 0.06 0.79
CA SER A 68 -2.95 -1.34 1.16
C SER A 68 -2.72 -2.21 -0.08
N THR A 69 -2.08 -3.37 0.08
CA THR A 69 -1.88 -4.33 -1.01
C THR A 69 -3.22 -4.70 -1.67
N LEU A 70 -4.24 -5.03 -0.87
CA LEU A 70 -5.59 -5.36 -1.35
C LEU A 70 -6.26 -4.19 -2.09
N SER A 71 -6.06 -2.95 -1.62
CA SER A 71 -6.56 -1.75 -2.31
C SER A 71 -5.87 -1.53 -3.67
N LYS A 72 -4.56 -1.83 -3.79
CA LYS A 72 -3.82 -1.76 -5.05
C LYS A 72 -4.24 -2.87 -6.02
N GLN A 73 -4.27 -4.12 -5.55
CA GLN A 73 -4.75 -5.29 -6.29
C GLN A 73 -6.18 -5.06 -6.83
N LYS A 74 -7.09 -4.55 -5.98
CA LYS A 74 -8.46 -4.16 -6.36
C LYS A 74 -8.49 -3.04 -7.41
N PHE A 75 -7.61 -2.05 -7.32
CA PHE A 75 -7.51 -1.00 -8.34
C PHE A 75 -7.05 -1.55 -9.69
N TYR A 76 -6.04 -2.43 -9.71
CA TYR A 76 -5.57 -3.08 -10.94
C TYR A 76 -6.67 -3.89 -11.61
N ALA A 77 -7.36 -4.77 -10.85
CA ALA A 77 -8.45 -5.59 -11.38
C ALA A 77 -9.61 -4.76 -11.95
N ASN A 78 -10.14 -3.79 -11.18
CA ASN A 78 -11.23 -2.93 -11.67
C ASN A 78 -10.83 -2.07 -12.89
N SER A 79 -9.55 -1.73 -13.03
CA SER A 79 -9.06 -0.99 -14.21
C SER A 79 -8.99 -1.91 -15.44
N PHE A 80 -8.52 -3.14 -15.26
CA PHE A 80 -8.45 -4.16 -16.30
C PHE A 80 -9.85 -4.59 -16.77
N ASP A 81 -10.76 -4.85 -15.84
CA ASP A 81 -12.18 -5.14 -16.12
C ASP A 81 -12.91 -3.93 -16.73
N GLY A 82 -12.41 -2.72 -16.50
CA GLY A 82 -12.79 -1.50 -17.21
C GLY A 82 -12.17 -1.34 -18.62
N GLY A 83 -11.55 -2.39 -19.17
CA GLY A 83 -10.97 -2.40 -20.51
C GLY A 83 -9.61 -1.69 -20.64
N LYS A 84 -8.87 -1.48 -19.53
CA LYS A 84 -7.51 -0.90 -19.58
C LYS A 84 -6.44 -1.98 -19.69
N SER A 85 -5.49 -1.77 -20.60
CA SER A 85 -4.32 -2.64 -20.72
C SER A 85 -3.44 -2.59 -19.46
N ILE A 86 -2.73 -3.69 -19.20
CA ILE A 86 -1.72 -3.77 -18.14
C ILE A 86 -0.65 -2.67 -18.32
N ASP A 87 -0.36 -2.29 -19.56
CA ASP A 87 0.53 -1.20 -19.95
C ASP A 87 0.03 0.16 -19.43
N PHE A 88 -1.21 0.54 -19.75
CA PHE A 88 -1.80 1.78 -19.24
C PHE A 88 -1.84 1.81 -17.70
N ILE A 89 -2.12 0.67 -17.06
CA ILE A 89 -2.08 0.56 -15.60
C ILE A 89 -0.65 0.71 -15.08
N SER A 90 0.36 0.18 -15.78
CA SER A 90 1.79 0.34 -15.46
C SER A 90 2.20 1.81 -15.48
N ASP A 91 1.80 2.55 -16.52
CA ASP A 91 2.16 3.95 -16.71
C ASP A 91 1.48 4.87 -15.68
N VAL A 92 0.18 4.67 -15.40
CA VAL A 92 -0.57 5.45 -14.41
C VAL A 92 -0.13 5.19 -12.96
N THR A 93 0.47 4.02 -12.68
CA THR A 93 0.76 3.58 -11.29
C THR A 93 2.24 3.43 -10.96
N GLY A 94 3.15 3.58 -11.93
CA GLY A 94 4.58 3.29 -11.76
C GLY A 94 4.91 1.83 -11.36
N THR A 95 3.91 0.94 -11.35
CA THR A 95 4.07 -0.46 -10.92
C THR A 95 4.37 -1.34 -12.12
N SER A 96 5.39 -2.21 -12.04
CA SER A 96 5.78 -3.02 -13.19
C SER A 96 4.69 -4.01 -13.65
N LYS A 97 4.55 -4.16 -14.97
CA LYS A 97 3.58 -5.05 -15.64
C LYS A 97 3.42 -6.45 -14.99
N PRO A 98 4.49 -7.17 -14.58
CA PRO A 98 4.33 -8.47 -13.91
C PRO A 98 3.63 -8.37 -12.56
N LYS A 99 3.96 -7.37 -11.74
CA LYS A 99 3.30 -7.13 -10.44
C LYS A 99 1.83 -6.76 -10.61
N ILE A 100 1.48 -6.10 -11.71
CA ILE A 100 0.08 -5.83 -12.08
C ILE A 100 -0.63 -7.12 -12.48
N LYS A 101 -0.09 -7.95 -13.39
CA LYS A 101 -0.71 -9.25 -13.76
C LYS A 101 -0.92 -10.14 -12.52
N THR A 102 0.10 -10.28 -11.67
CA THR A 102 -0.01 -10.99 -10.39
C THR A 102 -1.10 -10.40 -9.50
N GLY A 103 -1.10 -9.08 -9.28
CA GLY A 103 -2.08 -8.42 -8.41
C GLY A 103 -3.53 -8.49 -8.89
N ILE A 104 -3.76 -8.58 -10.21
CA ILE A 104 -5.09 -8.84 -10.78
C ILE A 104 -5.52 -10.28 -10.48
N ILE A 105 -4.66 -11.27 -10.74
CA ILE A 105 -4.96 -12.69 -10.49
C ILE A 105 -5.23 -12.94 -9.00
N GLU A 106 -4.39 -12.39 -8.12
CA GLU A 106 -4.56 -12.46 -6.65
C GLU A 106 -5.90 -11.85 -6.20
N TYR A 107 -6.29 -10.68 -6.74
CA TYR A 107 -7.60 -10.09 -6.43
C TYR A 107 -8.74 -10.96 -6.95
N LYS A 108 -8.64 -11.50 -8.16
CA LYS A 108 -9.71 -12.30 -8.78
C LYS A 108 -9.87 -13.65 -8.09
N LEU A 109 -8.80 -14.28 -7.61
CA LEU A 109 -8.86 -15.49 -6.78
C LEU A 109 -9.53 -15.23 -5.43
N LEU A 110 -9.17 -14.13 -4.75
CA LEU A 110 -9.81 -13.74 -3.49
C LEU A 110 -11.30 -13.38 -3.69
N ASN A 111 -11.61 -12.61 -4.73
CA ASN A 111 -12.97 -12.23 -5.06
C ASN A 111 -13.81 -13.46 -5.49
N TYR A 112 -13.23 -14.44 -6.18
CA TYR A 112 -13.88 -15.71 -6.49
C TYR A 112 -14.30 -16.45 -5.23
N ALA A 113 -13.38 -16.61 -4.27
CA ALA A 113 -13.66 -17.28 -2.99
C ALA A 113 -14.84 -16.66 -2.24
N PHE A 114 -14.99 -15.33 -2.28
CA PHE A 114 -16.08 -14.61 -1.60
C PHE A 114 -17.40 -14.57 -2.39
N ASN A 115 -17.41 -15.02 -3.64
CA ASN A 115 -18.62 -15.18 -4.46
C ASN A 115 -19.03 -16.66 -4.62
N LEU A 116 -18.51 -17.54 -3.76
CA LEU A 116 -19.01 -18.91 -3.62
C LEU A 116 -20.32 -18.91 -2.82
N ASN A 117 -21.34 -19.62 -3.30
CA ASN A 117 -22.68 -19.70 -2.69
C ASN A 117 -22.72 -20.65 -1.47
N VAL A 118 -21.73 -20.53 -0.59
CA VAL A 118 -21.52 -21.39 0.60
C VAL A 118 -21.43 -20.58 1.91
N TRP A 119 -21.24 -19.26 1.81
CA TRP A 119 -21.16 -18.36 2.96
C TRP A 119 -22.54 -17.98 3.48
N THR A 120 -22.67 -17.86 4.81
CA THR A 120 -23.82 -17.23 5.44
C THR A 120 -23.76 -15.70 5.33
N GLU A 121 -24.90 -15.02 5.48
CA GLU A 121 -24.95 -13.54 5.50
C GLU A 121 -24.14 -12.97 6.67
N ASP A 122 -24.15 -13.63 7.83
CA ASP A 122 -23.38 -13.25 9.01
C ASP A 122 -21.86 -13.38 8.76
N GLU A 123 -21.39 -14.49 8.17
CA GLU A 123 -19.97 -14.65 7.80
C GLU A 123 -19.50 -13.58 6.81
N LEU A 124 -20.35 -13.22 5.83
CA LEU A 124 -20.08 -12.17 4.85
C LEU A 124 -19.97 -10.76 5.49
N ILE A 125 -20.76 -10.48 6.53
CA ILE A 125 -20.79 -9.18 7.21
C ILE A 125 -19.67 -9.04 8.25
N GLU A 126 -19.41 -10.08 9.04
CA GLU A 126 -18.47 -10.01 10.17
C GLU A 126 -17.01 -10.17 9.72
N TYR A 127 -16.71 -11.19 8.92
CA TYR A 127 -15.33 -11.60 8.62
C TYR A 127 -14.82 -11.13 7.26
N LEU A 128 -15.71 -10.98 6.26
CA LEU A 128 -15.31 -10.84 4.84
C LEU A 128 -15.27 -9.39 4.30
N ASP A 129 -15.11 -8.39 5.19
CA ASP A 129 -14.91 -6.98 4.78
C ASP A 129 -13.56 -6.75 4.06
N LEU A 130 -13.63 -6.67 2.72
CA LEU A 130 -12.54 -6.32 1.80
C LEU A 130 -11.76 -5.02 2.11
N GLN A 131 -12.20 -4.19 3.06
CA GLN A 131 -11.45 -3.02 3.54
C GLN A 131 -10.62 -3.29 4.80
N LYS A 132 -10.94 -4.34 5.57
CA LYS A 132 -10.22 -4.74 6.80
C LYS A 132 -9.32 -5.97 6.59
N LEU A 133 -9.68 -6.83 5.65
CA LEU A 133 -9.03 -8.12 5.39
C LEU A 133 -7.51 -8.01 5.13
N LYS A 134 -6.77 -8.97 5.69
CA LYS A 134 -5.34 -9.21 5.43
C LYS A 134 -5.22 -10.41 4.47
N PRO A 135 -5.13 -10.23 3.15
CA PRO A 135 -5.18 -11.37 2.21
C PRO A 135 -3.95 -12.29 2.25
N THR A 136 -2.91 -11.95 3.04
CA THR A 136 -1.60 -12.61 3.01
C THR A 136 -1.60 -14.10 3.38
N PRO A 137 -2.36 -14.60 4.39
CA PRO A 137 -2.42 -16.04 4.68
C PRO A 137 -3.01 -16.81 3.49
N PHE A 138 -4.21 -16.41 3.05
CA PHE A 138 -4.92 -16.96 1.89
C PHE A 138 -4.03 -17.00 0.64
N LEU A 139 -3.48 -15.85 0.20
CA LEU A 139 -2.68 -15.79 -1.03
C LEU A 139 -1.37 -16.59 -0.92
N ARG A 140 -0.75 -16.67 0.27
CA ARG A 140 0.54 -17.35 0.44
C ARG A 140 0.44 -18.87 0.34
N VAL A 141 -0.69 -19.47 0.74
CA VAL A 141 -0.84 -20.94 0.72
C VAL A 141 -0.67 -21.50 -0.70
N PHE A 142 -1.14 -20.77 -1.72
CA PHE A 142 -0.97 -21.11 -3.15
C PHE A 142 0.48 -21.11 -3.64
N THR A 143 1.42 -20.52 -2.90
CA THR A 143 2.85 -20.44 -3.25
C THR A 143 3.76 -21.27 -2.35
N THR A 144 3.22 -21.82 -1.26
CA THR A 144 3.99 -22.60 -0.28
C THR A 144 3.83 -24.08 -0.61
N LYS A 145 4.92 -24.86 -0.51
CA LYS A 145 4.85 -26.32 -0.70
C LYS A 145 4.19 -26.98 0.52
N SER A 146 3.34 -27.94 0.24
CA SER A 146 2.88 -28.96 1.18
C SER A 146 4.04 -29.89 1.58
N GLU A 147 4.07 -30.32 2.84
CA GLU A 147 4.94 -31.39 3.31
C GLU A 147 4.33 -32.77 3.01
N PHE A 148 3.00 -32.90 3.08
CA PHE A 148 2.30 -34.15 2.77
C PHE A 148 2.31 -34.51 1.28
N PHE A 149 1.97 -33.55 0.42
CA PHE A 149 1.85 -33.71 -1.03
C PHE A 149 3.10 -33.31 -1.82
N GLN A 150 4.09 -32.63 -1.22
CA GLN A 150 5.33 -32.12 -1.87
C GLN A 150 5.15 -31.11 -3.04
N LEU A 151 3.91 -30.74 -3.34
CA LEU A 151 3.45 -29.78 -4.33
C LEU A 151 2.97 -28.46 -3.68
N THR A 152 2.81 -27.38 -4.44
CA THR A 152 2.13 -26.18 -3.91
C THR A 152 0.60 -26.34 -3.98
N ALA A 153 -0.14 -25.56 -3.20
CA ALA A 153 -1.61 -25.57 -3.32
C ALA A 153 -2.10 -25.12 -4.71
N LYS A 154 -1.33 -24.30 -5.43
CA LYS A 154 -1.62 -23.98 -6.83
C LYS A 154 -1.55 -25.24 -7.71
N ASP A 155 -0.49 -26.04 -7.58
CA ASP A 155 -0.29 -27.23 -8.40
C ASP A 155 -1.33 -28.33 -8.07
N LEU A 156 -1.62 -28.52 -6.78
CA LEU A 156 -2.63 -29.46 -6.29
C LEU A 156 -4.03 -29.15 -6.80
N LEU A 157 -4.41 -27.88 -6.76
CA LEU A 157 -5.70 -27.39 -7.25
C LEU A 157 -5.71 -27.18 -8.78
N LYS A 158 -4.62 -27.55 -9.47
CA LYS A 158 -4.40 -27.32 -10.92
C LYS A 158 -4.75 -25.88 -11.33
N LEU A 159 -4.44 -24.93 -10.45
CA LEU A 159 -4.90 -23.55 -10.51
C LEU A 159 -4.10 -22.75 -11.54
N SER A 160 -4.80 -22.25 -12.55
CA SER A 160 -4.28 -21.35 -13.57
C SER A 160 -5.07 -20.04 -13.57
N SER A 161 -4.79 -19.18 -14.55
CA SER A 161 -5.57 -17.98 -14.85
C SER A 161 -5.86 -17.93 -16.34
N ASP A 162 -7.11 -17.67 -16.71
CA ASP A 162 -7.47 -17.41 -18.11
C ASP A 162 -6.65 -16.24 -18.68
N ASP A 163 -6.06 -16.40 -19.87
CA ASP A 163 -5.10 -15.42 -20.40
C ASP A 163 -5.74 -14.10 -20.87
N ILE A 164 -7.05 -14.10 -21.16
CA ILE A 164 -7.79 -12.91 -21.61
C ILE A 164 -8.32 -12.13 -20.40
N THR A 165 -9.02 -12.81 -19.49
CA THR A 165 -9.73 -12.19 -18.36
C THR A 165 -8.92 -12.18 -17.07
N LEU A 166 -7.87 -12.98 -16.94
CA LEU A 166 -7.10 -13.19 -15.70
C LEU A 166 -7.93 -13.74 -14.52
N ALA A 167 -9.10 -14.32 -14.81
CA ALA A 167 -9.92 -15.02 -13.82
C ALA A 167 -9.27 -16.38 -13.45
N PRO A 168 -9.44 -16.87 -12.20
CA PRO A 168 -8.92 -18.17 -11.79
C PRO A 168 -9.61 -19.31 -12.55
N THR A 169 -8.82 -20.28 -13.00
CA THR A 169 -9.28 -21.50 -13.68
C THR A 169 -8.65 -22.73 -13.02
N SER A 170 -9.28 -23.91 -13.15
CA SER A 170 -8.79 -25.17 -12.58
C SER A 170 -9.19 -26.34 -13.45
N ASP A 171 -8.28 -27.32 -13.61
CA ASP A 171 -8.55 -28.61 -14.26
C ASP A 171 -9.13 -29.66 -13.27
N LEU A 172 -9.54 -29.25 -12.07
CA LEU A 172 -10.32 -30.09 -11.15
C LEU A 172 -11.83 -29.92 -11.40
N PRO A 173 -12.66 -30.95 -11.08
CA PRO A 173 -14.12 -30.81 -11.11
C PRO A 173 -14.57 -29.63 -10.25
N LYS A 174 -15.41 -28.74 -10.82
CA LYS A 174 -15.79 -27.47 -10.18
C LYS A 174 -16.21 -27.59 -8.70
N PRO A 175 -17.05 -28.56 -8.27
CA PRO A 175 -17.46 -28.66 -6.86
C PRO A 175 -16.26 -28.84 -5.89
N ILE A 176 -15.26 -29.62 -6.30
CA ILE A 176 -14.06 -29.89 -5.50
C ILE A 176 -13.16 -28.64 -5.43
N PHE A 177 -13.07 -27.89 -6.54
CA PHE A 177 -12.34 -26.63 -6.56
C PHE A 177 -13.04 -25.54 -5.72
N ASP A 178 -14.36 -25.42 -5.84
CA ASP A 178 -15.18 -24.53 -5.01
C ASP A 178 -14.99 -24.83 -3.52
N GLU A 179 -15.10 -26.11 -3.14
CA GLU A 179 -14.96 -26.57 -1.75
C GLU A 179 -13.55 -26.33 -1.19
N ALA A 180 -12.50 -26.66 -1.94
CA ALA A 180 -11.13 -26.41 -1.52
C ALA A 180 -10.82 -24.92 -1.35
N ILE A 181 -11.31 -24.07 -2.26
CA ILE A 181 -11.16 -22.61 -2.15
C ILE A 181 -11.97 -22.05 -0.96
N HIS A 182 -13.14 -22.61 -0.66
CA HIS A 182 -13.91 -22.25 0.54
C HIS A 182 -13.15 -22.61 1.82
N LEU A 183 -12.66 -23.85 1.96
CA LEU A 183 -11.90 -24.28 3.15
C LEU A 183 -10.65 -23.41 3.37
N ILE A 184 -9.90 -23.10 2.30
CA ILE A 184 -8.75 -22.20 2.34
C ILE A 184 -9.14 -20.77 2.76
N ALA A 185 -10.26 -20.24 2.26
CA ALA A 185 -10.75 -18.93 2.68
C ALA A 185 -11.27 -18.92 4.12
N LYS A 186 -11.95 -19.97 4.57
CA LYS A 186 -12.52 -20.08 5.91
C LYS A 186 -11.42 -20.14 6.97
N GLY A 187 -10.43 -21.02 6.78
CA GLY A 187 -9.25 -21.10 7.63
C GLY A 187 -8.42 -19.81 7.65
N ALA A 188 -8.41 -19.04 6.57
CA ALA A 188 -7.65 -17.78 6.49
C ALA A 188 -8.34 -16.56 7.12
N PHE A 189 -9.68 -16.55 7.23
CA PHE A 189 -10.45 -15.34 7.53
C PHE A 189 -11.55 -15.48 8.59
N VAL A 190 -12.09 -16.68 8.81
CA VAL A 190 -13.16 -16.94 9.79
C VAL A 190 -12.58 -17.68 11.00
N ASP A 191 -11.92 -18.81 10.76
CA ASP A 191 -11.38 -19.66 11.83
C ASP A 191 -9.98 -19.18 12.31
N GLU A 192 -9.33 -18.28 11.55
CA GLU A 192 -7.90 -17.88 11.65
C GLU A 192 -6.94 -19.06 11.92
N SER A 193 -7.26 -20.26 11.43
CA SER A 193 -6.59 -21.53 11.77
C SER A 193 -5.15 -21.61 11.28
N PHE A 194 -4.80 -20.84 10.24
CA PHE A 194 -3.45 -20.82 9.65
C PHE A 194 -2.99 -19.39 9.31
N ASN A 195 -1.67 -19.18 9.31
CA ASN A 195 -1.05 -17.89 9.06
C ASN A 195 0.05 -17.97 7.98
N THR A 196 0.79 -16.88 7.77
CA THR A 196 1.82 -16.78 6.72
C THR A 196 3.07 -17.66 6.92
N ARG A 197 3.08 -18.59 7.88
CA ARG A 197 4.13 -19.61 8.08
C ARG A 197 3.68 -21.03 7.72
N ASN A 198 2.38 -21.22 7.52
CA ASN A 198 1.73 -22.50 7.30
C ASN A 198 1.70 -22.91 5.82
N THR A 199 1.38 -24.17 5.55
CA THR A 199 1.19 -24.76 4.22
C THR A 199 -0.30 -25.02 3.96
N ILE A 200 -0.64 -25.75 2.89
CA ILE A 200 -2.01 -26.24 2.66
C ILE A 200 -2.43 -27.31 3.68
N ASP A 201 -1.46 -27.98 4.30
CA ASP A 201 -1.68 -29.12 5.20
C ASP A 201 -2.27 -28.67 6.56
N ASP A 202 -2.06 -27.40 6.91
CA ASP A 202 -2.63 -26.73 8.09
C ASP A 202 -4.09 -26.27 7.89
N VAL A 203 -4.68 -26.47 6.69
CA VAL A 203 -6.05 -26.03 6.37
C VAL A 203 -7.04 -27.17 6.68
N PRO A 204 -7.97 -26.99 7.64
CA PRO A 204 -8.91 -28.05 8.03
C PRO A 204 -9.69 -28.64 6.86
N GLY A 205 -9.78 -29.98 6.80
CA GLY A 205 -10.52 -30.74 5.78
C GLY A 205 -9.87 -30.81 4.39
N VAL A 206 -8.87 -29.99 4.07
CA VAL A 206 -8.29 -29.95 2.71
C VAL A 206 -7.48 -31.21 2.38
N ILE A 207 -6.80 -31.81 3.37
CA ILE A 207 -6.12 -33.10 3.19
C ILE A 207 -7.14 -34.20 2.84
N ASP A 208 -8.27 -34.26 3.54
CA ASP A 208 -9.31 -35.28 3.31
C ASP A 208 -9.97 -35.14 1.92
N LEU A 209 -10.21 -33.89 1.49
CA LEU A 209 -10.77 -33.57 0.18
C LEU A 209 -9.82 -33.93 -0.98
N LEU A 210 -8.53 -33.62 -0.86
CA LEU A 210 -7.57 -33.75 -1.97
C LEU A 210 -6.83 -35.09 -2.01
N SER A 211 -6.70 -35.81 -0.89
CA SER A 211 -5.94 -37.06 -0.82
C SER A 211 -6.46 -38.18 -1.75
N PRO A 212 -7.78 -38.44 -1.89
CA PRO A 212 -8.27 -39.46 -2.82
C PRO A 212 -7.87 -39.16 -4.27
N ILE A 213 -7.91 -37.87 -4.64
CA ILE A 213 -7.62 -37.39 -6.00
C ILE A 213 -6.12 -37.50 -6.26
N TYR A 214 -5.29 -37.03 -5.33
CA TYR A 214 -3.83 -37.08 -5.45
C TYR A 214 -3.31 -38.53 -5.53
N LEU A 215 -3.83 -39.43 -4.68
CA LEU A 215 -3.41 -40.83 -4.67
C LEU A 215 -3.83 -41.58 -5.95
N ALA A 216 -5.04 -41.35 -6.46
CA ALA A 216 -5.50 -41.97 -7.71
C ALA A 216 -4.62 -41.57 -8.91
N ASN A 217 -4.29 -40.29 -9.05
CA ASN A 217 -3.43 -39.81 -10.14
C ASN A 217 -2.01 -40.42 -10.06
N ASN A 218 -1.44 -40.56 -8.86
CA ASN A 218 -0.11 -41.15 -8.65
C ASN A 218 -0.06 -42.69 -8.78
N GLN A 219 -1.20 -43.38 -8.71
CA GLN A 219 -1.29 -44.81 -9.02
C GLN A 219 -1.40 -45.04 -10.53
N SER A 220 -2.14 -44.18 -11.25
CA SER A 220 -2.31 -44.29 -12.70
C SER A 220 -1.03 -44.01 -13.51
N SER A 221 0.01 -43.42 -12.90
CA SER A 221 1.31 -43.14 -13.52
C SER A 221 2.37 -44.22 -13.23
N LYS A 222 1.95 -45.42 -12.81
CA LYS A 222 2.84 -46.52 -12.40
C LYS A 222 2.56 -47.89 -13.01
N ILE A 223 1.78 -47.92 -14.11
CA ILE A 223 1.52 -49.12 -14.91
C ILE A 223 1.86 -48.82 -16.37
N ASP A 224 3.11 -49.06 -16.72
CA ASP A 224 3.57 -49.36 -18.08
C ASP A 224 4.85 -50.20 -17.96
N THR A 225 5.12 -51.07 -18.95
CA THR A 225 6.20 -52.08 -18.94
C THR A 225 6.16 -53.10 -17.79
N VAL A 226 5.18 -54.01 -17.86
CA VAL A 226 5.42 -55.42 -17.48
C VAL A 226 5.23 -56.24 -18.75
N GLU A 227 6.32 -56.45 -19.50
CA GLU A 227 6.34 -57.48 -20.54
C GLU A 227 6.36 -58.86 -19.86
N PHE A 228 5.52 -59.76 -20.37
CA PHE A 228 5.34 -61.11 -19.86
C PHE A 228 5.91 -62.06 -20.91
N ASP A 229 7.08 -62.63 -20.64
CA ASP A 229 7.64 -63.75 -21.40
C ASP A 229 8.36 -64.69 -20.43
N ASP A 230 8.23 -66.00 -20.66
CA ASP A 230 8.58 -67.04 -19.69
C ASP A 230 9.20 -68.27 -20.40
N PHE A 231 10.12 -68.95 -19.71
CA PHE A 231 10.87 -70.15 -20.14
C PHE A 231 11.67 -70.11 -21.47
N ASN A 232 13.00 -70.09 -21.36
CA ASN A 232 13.75 -71.36 -21.35
C ASN A 232 15.22 -71.23 -20.85
N ALA A 233 15.91 -72.37 -20.73
CA ALA A 233 17.15 -72.52 -19.96
C ALA A 233 18.43 -72.86 -20.78
N ASN A 234 19.56 -72.90 -20.07
CA ASN A 234 20.94 -73.24 -20.50
C ASN A 234 21.67 -72.12 -21.28
N ASP A 235 23.00 -71.96 -21.21
CA ASP A 235 24.08 -72.85 -20.72
C ASP A 235 25.15 -72.14 -19.83
N ASN A 236 26.05 -72.91 -19.22
CA ASN A 236 27.22 -72.42 -18.48
C ASN A 236 28.36 -71.93 -19.40
N PHE A 237 29.20 -70.98 -18.93
CA PHE A 237 30.67 -71.07 -19.05
C PHE A 237 31.41 -70.12 -18.07
N ASP A 238 32.59 -70.55 -17.59
CA ASP A 238 33.61 -69.74 -16.88
C ASP A 238 34.26 -68.69 -17.83
N GLU A 239 35.08 -67.71 -17.43
CA GLU A 239 36.16 -67.70 -16.43
C GLU A 239 36.59 -66.26 -16.00
N LYS A 240 37.53 -66.15 -15.05
CA LYS A 240 38.21 -64.90 -14.63
C LYS A 240 39.19 -64.38 -15.69
N ILE A 241 39.51 -63.08 -15.64
CA ILE A 241 40.91 -62.58 -15.50
C ILE A 241 40.94 -61.07 -15.17
N SER A 242 42.04 -60.63 -14.55
CA SER A 242 42.29 -59.27 -14.03
C SER A 242 43.43 -58.55 -14.75
N ASN A 243 43.36 -57.21 -14.85
CA ASN A 243 44.48 -56.24 -14.91
C ASN A 243 43.89 -54.85 -14.52
N GLU A 244 44.49 -53.97 -13.71
CA GLU A 244 45.81 -53.31 -13.81
C GLU A 244 45.98 -52.42 -15.08
N CYS A 245 46.52 -51.19 -15.08
CA CYS A 245 46.79 -50.15 -14.05
C CYS A 245 47.36 -48.87 -14.78
N LYS A 246 47.91 -47.76 -14.22
CA LYS A 246 48.27 -47.27 -12.87
C LYS A 246 48.38 -45.70 -12.88
N ILE A 247 47.72 -45.00 -11.93
CA ILE A 247 48.16 -43.79 -11.16
C ILE A 247 48.66 -42.49 -11.87
N ALA A 248 48.16 -41.32 -11.43
CA ALA A 248 48.94 -40.06 -11.24
C ALA A 248 48.25 -39.08 -10.25
N ILE A 249 48.98 -38.51 -9.27
CA ILE A 249 48.49 -37.51 -8.28
C ILE A 249 49.61 -36.50 -7.94
N SER A 250 49.26 -35.22 -7.78
CA SER A 250 49.93 -34.20 -6.95
C SER A 250 48.92 -33.05 -6.66
N SER A 251 48.69 -32.44 -5.48
CA SER A 251 49.43 -32.23 -4.21
C SER A 251 50.66 -31.30 -4.35
N SER A 252 50.91 -30.23 -3.58
CA SER A 252 50.54 -29.84 -2.19
C SER A 252 50.76 -28.32 -1.98
N ASN A 253 50.31 -27.59 -0.93
CA ASN A 253 49.34 -27.79 0.17
C ASN A 253 48.95 -26.41 0.78
N ASP A 254 47.93 -26.40 1.66
CA ASP A 254 47.68 -25.54 2.85
C ASP A 254 48.10 -24.05 2.94
N ASN A 255 47.18 -23.19 3.41
CA ASN A 255 47.17 -22.82 4.85
C ASN A 255 45.88 -22.15 5.36
N THR A 256 45.76 -22.10 6.69
CA THR A 256 44.53 -21.93 7.50
C THR A 256 44.24 -20.50 8.01
N ILE A 257 42.97 -20.25 8.37
CA ILE A 257 42.47 -19.29 9.40
C ILE A 257 42.76 -17.78 9.12
N THR A 258 41.78 -16.87 9.04
CA THR A 258 40.93 -16.40 10.16
C THR A 258 39.70 -15.64 9.67
N SER A 259 38.62 -15.62 10.46
CA SER A 259 37.51 -14.65 10.33
C SER A 259 37.93 -13.22 10.70
N ASN A 260 37.34 -12.20 10.08
CA ASN A 260 37.24 -10.89 10.74
C ASN A 260 36.00 -10.09 10.34
N THR A 261 35.29 -9.58 11.36
CA THR A 261 34.17 -8.63 11.22
C THR A 261 34.72 -7.24 11.53
N THR A 262 34.34 -6.20 10.77
CA THR A 262 34.71 -4.82 11.11
C THR A 262 33.50 -3.89 11.15
N LYS A 263 33.20 -3.42 12.37
CA LYS A 263 32.50 -2.16 12.62
C LYS A 263 33.53 -1.07 12.90
N PHE A 264 33.27 0.14 12.40
CA PHE A 264 33.70 1.43 12.94
C PHE A 264 32.55 2.38 12.54
N GLU A 265 31.78 3.05 13.41
CA GLU A 265 31.96 3.60 14.77
C GLU A 265 32.71 4.93 14.80
N ASP A 266 32.21 5.86 15.62
CA ASP A 266 32.47 7.31 15.54
C ASP A 266 33.89 7.74 15.93
N SER A 267 34.30 8.94 15.47
CA SER A 267 35.50 9.63 15.98
C SER A 267 35.40 11.15 15.82
N SER A 268 34.82 11.83 16.82
CA SER A 268 34.95 13.27 17.00
C SER A 268 36.19 13.61 17.85
N SER A 269 37.09 14.49 17.38
CA SER A 269 38.05 15.21 18.25
C SER A 269 38.71 16.42 17.59
N ASN A 270 39.06 17.41 18.43
CA ASN A 270 39.66 18.69 18.05
C ASN A 270 41.20 18.67 18.01
N ASN A 271 41.78 19.65 17.30
CA ASN A 271 42.92 20.45 17.76
C ASN A 271 42.82 21.84 17.08
N ASN A 272 42.78 22.96 17.81
CA ASN A 272 43.89 23.70 18.46
C ASN A 272 44.83 24.40 17.43
N ASN A 273 45.38 25.60 17.65
CA ASN A 273 45.52 26.39 18.90
C ASN A 273 45.79 27.89 18.63
N ALA A 274 45.46 28.78 19.57
CA ALA A 274 46.05 30.13 19.69
C ALA A 274 45.90 30.69 21.13
N LYS A 275 46.98 31.28 21.68
CA LYS A 275 47.05 31.92 23.03
C LYS A 275 46.89 33.45 22.88
N LYS A 276 46.64 34.29 23.90
CA LYS A 276 46.72 34.24 25.39
C LYS A 276 45.53 35.11 25.94
N SER A 277 45.31 35.60 27.17
CA SER A 277 45.93 35.71 28.53
C SER A 277 44.83 36.27 29.48
N GLU A 278 44.86 36.22 30.82
CA GLU A 278 45.78 35.60 31.78
C GLU A 278 45.00 34.97 32.98
N LYS A 279 44.85 35.67 34.13
CA LYS A 279 44.10 35.24 35.34
C LYS A 279 43.64 36.42 36.22
N HIS A 280 42.47 36.29 36.85
CA HIS A 280 42.26 36.39 38.32
C HIS A 280 40.85 35.87 38.70
N GLN A 281 40.55 35.71 39.99
CA GLN A 281 39.33 35.05 40.51
C GLN A 281 38.43 36.00 41.32
N ASN A 282 37.10 35.80 41.19
CA ASN A 282 35.93 36.07 42.07
C ASN A 282 36.05 36.92 43.38
N PRO A 283 34.95 37.55 43.87
CA PRO A 283 33.53 37.35 43.49
C PRO A 283 32.74 38.64 43.13
N ASN A 284 31.45 38.44 42.83
CA ASN A 284 30.44 39.46 42.46
C ASN A 284 29.98 40.32 43.67
N PRO A 285 29.43 41.54 43.49
CA PRO A 285 27.96 41.60 43.39
C PRO A 285 27.35 42.66 42.43
N SER A 286 26.25 42.24 41.79
CA SER A 286 25.08 43.02 41.33
C SER A 286 25.25 44.25 40.41
N LEU A 287 24.84 44.09 39.15
CA LEU A 287 24.18 45.13 38.35
C LEU A 287 22.72 44.73 38.04
N PRO A 288 21.81 45.67 37.71
CA PRO A 288 20.37 45.44 37.79
C PRO A 288 19.78 44.56 36.68
N THR A 289 19.11 43.48 37.07
CA THR A 289 18.34 42.60 36.19
C THR A 289 16.98 43.19 35.81
N LYS A 290 16.89 43.81 34.63
CA LYS A 290 15.63 43.97 33.89
C LYS A 290 15.82 43.66 32.40
N SER A 291 16.08 42.38 32.10
CA SER A 291 15.70 41.84 30.79
C SER A 291 14.18 41.93 30.67
N VAL A 292 13.70 42.86 29.84
CA VAL A 292 12.28 42.87 29.44
C VAL A 292 11.99 41.52 28.79
N PRO A 293 11.01 40.73 29.28
CA PRO A 293 10.74 39.42 28.71
C PRO A 293 10.37 39.59 27.25
N PHE A 294 11.14 38.96 26.34
CA PHE A 294 10.87 39.01 24.91
C PHE A 294 9.50 38.38 24.68
N LYS A 295 8.47 39.22 24.46
CA LYS A 295 7.08 38.81 24.32
C LYS A 295 6.96 38.04 23.00
N GLY A 296 7.13 36.71 23.09
CA GLY A 296 7.24 35.84 21.93
C GLY A 296 6.07 36.06 20.97
N CYS A 297 6.39 36.57 19.78
CA CYS A 297 5.41 36.82 18.73
C CYS A 297 4.65 35.52 18.43
N ASN A 298 3.33 35.58 18.38
CA ASN A 298 2.56 34.41 17.99
C ASN A 298 2.82 34.11 16.51
N PHE A 299 2.81 32.82 16.17
CA PHE A 299 3.03 32.30 14.81
C PHE A 299 2.16 33.06 13.78
N PHE A 300 2.73 33.74 12.79
CA PHE A 300 2.00 34.59 11.82
C PHE A 300 1.16 35.76 12.38
N GLU A 301 1.38 36.22 13.62
CA GLU A 301 0.69 37.40 14.19
C GLU A 301 0.88 38.68 13.34
N ASN A 302 2.03 38.77 12.67
CA ASN A 302 2.46 39.88 11.82
C ASN A 302 2.45 39.53 10.32
N LEU A 303 1.66 38.54 9.88
CA LEU A 303 1.47 38.26 8.45
C LEU A 303 0.77 39.45 7.76
N THR A 304 1.27 39.86 6.60
CA THR A 304 0.74 40.99 5.81
C THR A 304 0.51 40.59 4.36
N TRP A 305 -0.40 41.30 3.69
CA TRP A 305 -0.77 41.10 2.28
C TRP A 305 -1.06 42.45 1.59
N SER A 306 -0.42 43.53 2.06
CA SER A 306 -0.62 44.90 1.55
C SER A 306 -0.14 45.14 0.12
N GLN A 307 0.50 44.14 -0.51
CA GLN A 307 0.90 44.13 -1.92
C GLN A 307 -0.10 43.36 -2.81
N VAL A 308 -1.15 42.78 -2.24
CA VAL A 308 -2.21 42.06 -2.96
C VAL A 308 -3.36 43.03 -3.22
N ASP A 309 -3.73 43.22 -4.50
CA ASP A 309 -4.87 44.07 -4.84
C ASP A 309 -6.19 43.45 -4.35
N VAL A 310 -7.01 44.27 -3.70
CA VAL A 310 -8.29 43.93 -3.07
C VAL A 310 -9.45 44.08 -4.06
N GLN A 311 -9.29 44.83 -5.15
CA GLN A 311 -10.32 44.97 -6.20
C GLN A 311 -10.41 43.74 -7.10
N ILE A 312 -9.31 43.00 -7.24
CA ILE A 312 -9.24 41.74 -7.99
C ILE A 312 -9.96 40.65 -7.17
N THR A 313 -11.08 40.14 -7.70
CA THR A 313 -11.93 39.15 -7.01
C THR A 313 -11.19 37.82 -6.82
N GLU A 314 -10.33 37.49 -7.77
CA GLU A 314 -9.44 36.33 -7.82
C GLU A 314 -8.44 36.28 -6.64
N ASN A 315 -8.21 37.42 -5.97
CA ASN A 315 -7.33 37.54 -4.79
C ASN A 315 -8.09 37.39 -3.46
N HIS A 316 -9.42 37.45 -3.45
CA HIS A 316 -10.21 37.49 -2.20
C HIS A 316 -10.00 36.24 -1.34
N GLY A 317 -9.78 35.06 -1.95
CA GLY A 317 -9.43 33.83 -1.24
C GLY A 317 -8.15 33.97 -0.41
N LEU A 318 -7.07 34.46 -1.02
CA LEU A 318 -5.79 34.71 -0.35
C LEU A 318 -5.94 35.71 0.81
N ILE A 319 -6.63 36.83 0.57
CA ILE A 319 -6.87 37.89 1.56
C ILE A 319 -7.65 37.35 2.77
N LEU A 320 -8.73 36.61 2.55
CA LEU A 320 -9.58 36.06 3.61
C LEU A 320 -8.84 35.00 4.45
N ILE A 321 -8.05 34.13 3.82
CA ILE A 321 -7.27 33.10 4.52
C ILE A 321 -6.12 33.74 5.33
N ALA A 322 -5.42 34.73 4.77
CA ALA A 322 -4.36 35.44 5.49
C ALA A 322 -4.93 36.21 6.71
N GLN A 323 -6.11 36.84 6.54
CA GLN A 323 -6.82 37.49 7.65
C GLN A 323 -7.23 36.49 8.73
N GLU A 324 -7.76 35.31 8.36
CA GLU A 324 -8.17 34.30 9.34
C GLU A 324 -6.98 33.65 10.06
N ILE A 325 -5.84 33.48 9.38
CA ILE A 325 -4.58 33.07 10.03
C ILE A 325 -4.17 34.09 11.09
N VAL A 326 -4.14 35.39 10.75
CA VAL A 326 -3.85 36.45 11.73
C VAL A 326 -4.84 36.42 12.91
N ASN A 327 -6.13 36.14 12.66
CA ASN A 327 -7.15 36.02 13.71
C ASN A 327 -6.88 34.85 14.67
N ILE A 328 -6.62 33.64 14.16
CA ILE A 328 -6.33 32.48 15.02
C ILE A 328 -5.01 32.62 15.76
N SER A 329 -4.05 33.34 15.18
CA SER A 329 -2.72 33.57 15.73
C SER A 329 -2.71 34.55 16.90
N LYS A 330 -3.34 35.72 16.74
CA LYS A 330 -3.50 36.74 17.80
C LYS A 330 -4.19 36.16 19.04
N ASN A 331 -5.16 35.27 18.83
CA ASN A 331 -5.91 34.60 19.90
C ASN A 331 -5.27 33.30 20.41
N SER A 332 -4.09 32.90 19.88
CA SER A 332 -3.47 31.60 20.17
C SER A 332 -4.36 30.37 19.91
N ALA A 333 -5.43 30.53 19.12
CA ALA A 333 -6.49 29.54 18.91
C ALA A 333 -5.98 28.29 18.17
N TYR A 334 -4.90 28.42 17.40
CA TYR A 334 -4.17 27.31 16.78
C TYR A 334 -3.71 26.24 17.80
N LYS A 335 -3.49 26.61 19.07
CA LYS A 335 -3.14 25.66 20.15
C LYS A 335 -4.32 24.77 20.57
N ARG A 336 -5.55 25.25 20.39
CA ARG A 336 -6.79 24.50 20.68
C ARG A 336 -7.34 23.77 19.45
N TYR A 337 -7.13 24.33 18.26
CA TYR A 337 -7.62 23.79 16.99
C TYR A 337 -6.47 23.55 15.99
N PRO A 338 -5.48 22.69 16.32
CA PRO A 338 -4.29 22.52 15.49
C PRO A 338 -4.60 22.02 14.08
N ILE A 339 -5.56 21.09 13.93
CA ILE A 339 -5.99 20.57 12.61
C ILE A 339 -6.57 21.70 11.74
N SER A 340 -7.39 22.59 12.31
CA SER A 340 -7.94 23.75 11.59
C SER A 340 -6.84 24.73 11.18
N ALA A 341 -5.84 24.95 12.03
CA ALA A 341 -4.67 25.77 11.71
C ALA A 341 -3.82 25.14 10.58
N THR A 342 -3.66 23.81 10.55
CA THR A 342 -2.99 23.10 9.44
C THR A 342 -3.76 23.25 8.13
N ILE A 343 -5.10 23.16 8.16
CA ILE A 343 -5.95 23.34 6.96
C ILE A 343 -5.85 24.78 6.43
N LEU A 344 -5.94 25.78 7.32
CA LEU A 344 -5.74 27.19 6.95
C LEU A 344 -4.34 27.45 6.38
N MET A 345 -3.30 26.89 7.01
CA MET A 345 -1.92 27.04 6.51
C MET A 345 -1.73 26.40 5.13
N ARG A 346 -2.30 25.20 4.88
CA ARG A 346 -2.30 24.62 3.53
C ARG A 346 -3.00 25.55 2.55
N ALA A 347 -4.18 26.05 2.90
CA ALA A 347 -4.95 26.95 2.02
C ALA A 347 -4.18 28.25 1.73
N LEU A 348 -3.40 28.78 2.68
CA LEU A 348 -2.52 29.93 2.44
C LEU A 348 -1.41 29.62 1.44
N LEU A 349 -0.75 28.47 1.54
CA LEU A 349 0.28 28.05 0.58
C LEU A 349 -0.33 27.86 -0.81
N GLU A 350 -1.49 27.21 -0.88
CA GLU A 350 -2.23 26.93 -2.11
C GLU A 350 -2.63 28.23 -2.83
N GLN A 351 -3.25 29.18 -2.12
CA GLN A 351 -3.64 30.48 -2.67
C GLN A 351 -2.45 31.40 -2.97
N THR A 352 -1.37 31.36 -2.18
CA THR A 352 -0.13 32.11 -2.46
C THR A 352 0.53 31.62 -3.76
N MET A 353 0.57 30.31 -4.00
CA MET A 353 1.05 29.76 -5.28
C MET A 353 0.16 30.17 -6.45
N ILE A 354 -1.17 30.09 -6.30
CA ILE A 354 -2.13 30.53 -7.33
C ILE A 354 -1.92 32.01 -7.68
N TYR A 355 -1.77 32.88 -6.67
CA TYR A 355 -1.49 34.30 -6.85
C TYR A 355 -0.20 34.55 -7.64
N HIS A 356 0.91 33.92 -7.25
CA HIS A 356 2.18 34.07 -7.98
C HIS A 356 2.12 33.49 -9.40
N LEU A 357 1.47 32.34 -9.61
CA LEU A 357 1.29 31.74 -10.94
C LEU A 357 0.46 32.61 -11.89
N ARG A 358 -0.54 33.33 -11.37
CA ARG A 358 -1.31 34.33 -12.13
C ARG A 358 -0.45 35.55 -12.44
N TYR A 359 0.31 36.06 -11.46
CA TYR A 359 1.24 37.18 -11.64
C TYR A 359 2.29 36.92 -12.74
N VAL A 360 2.76 35.68 -12.92
CA VAL A 360 3.69 35.30 -14.01
C VAL A 360 3.01 34.70 -15.25
N SER A 361 1.68 34.74 -15.35
CA SER A 361 0.90 34.17 -16.49
C SER A 361 1.22 32.69 -16.80
N LEU A 362 1.47 31.89 -15.75
CA LEU A 362 1.68 30.43 -15.83
C LEU A 362 0.50 29.63 -15.26
N TYR A 363 -0.48 30.28 -14.62
CA TYR A 363 -1.62 29.60 -14.00
C TYR A 363 -2.41 28.75 -14.99
N ASP A 364 -2.75 29.28 -16.16
CA ASP A 364 -3.52 28.55 -17.18
C ASP A 364 -2.70 27.41 -17.80
N LYS A 365 -1.36 27.54 -17.83
CA LYS A 365 -0.46 26.43 -18.26
C LYS A 365 -0.43 25.30 -17.23
N LEU A 366 -0.53 25.63 -15.94
CA LEU A 366 -0.67 24.62 -14.88
C LEU A 366 -2.03 23.91 -14.95
N LEU A 367 -3.13 24.64 -15.22
CA LEU A 367 -4.47 24.07 -15.36
C LEU A 367 -4.60 23.15 -16.58
N ASN A 368 -4.08 23.57 -17.74
CA ASN A 368 -4.15 22.77 -18.97
C ASN A 368 -3.19 21.57 -18.95
N GLY A 369 -2.08 21.67 -18.23
CA GLY A 369 -1.06 20.63 -18.09
C GLY A 369 -0.26 20.36 -19.38
N ASN A 370 0.79 19.54 -19.26
CA ASN A 370 1.61 19.10 -20.41
C ASN A 370 0.94 17.94 -21.19
N ASN A 371 -0.39 17.94 -21.31
CA ASN A 371 -1.15 16.91 -22.04
C ASN A 371 -1.09 17.08 -23.58
N VAL A 372 -0.29 18.04 -24.07
CA VAL A 372 0.02 18.18 -25.51
C VAL A 372 1.18 17.26 -25.88
N SER A 373 0.97 15.95 -25.72
CA SER A 373 1.92 14.89 -26.06
C SER A 373 1.51 14.17 -27.34
N GLY A 374 1.80 14.78 -28.50
CA GLY A 374 1.71 14.16 -29.82
C GLY A 374 0.29 14.01 -30.41
N GLN A 375 0.08 14.61 -31.58
CA GLN A 375 -0.75 14.01 -32.64
C GLN A 375 0.14 13.08 -33.47
#